data_AF-A0A484X0C6-F1
#
_entry.id   AF-A0A484X0C6-F1
#
_cell.length_a   1.000
_cell.length_b   1.000
_cell.length_c   1.000
_cell.angle_alpha   90.00
_cell.angle_beta   90.00
_cell.angle_gamma   90.00
#
_symmetry.space_group_name_H-M   'P 1'
#
loop_
_entity.id
_entity.type
_entity.pdbx_description
1 polymer ?
#
loop_
_entity_poly.entity_id
_entity_poly.type
_entity_poly.pdbx_seq_one_letter_code
_entity_poly.pdbx_strand_id
1 'polypeptide(L)'
;MGDIPLEIKDWSQVEQNPFFCPDPDKIDALDELMRALKKEGDSIGAKVTVVASGVPAGLGEPVFDRLDADIAHALMSINAVKGVEIGDGFDVVALRGSQNRDEITKDGFQSNHAGGILGGISSGQKIIAHMALKPTSSITVPGRTINRFWRRS
;
A
#
# COMPACT_ATOMS: atom_id res chain seq x y z
N MET A 1 -7.89 -6.96 -1.09
CA MET A 1 -7.29 -7.94 -0.15
C MET A 1 -7.22 -9.25 -0.89
N GLY A 2 -6.10 -9.98 -0.85
CA GLY A 2 -5.93 -11.14 -1.73
C GLY A 2 -6.13 -10.77 -3.20
N ASP A 3 -7.01 -11.51 -3.86
CA ASP A 3 -7.44 -11.35 -5.24
C ASP A 3 -8.64 -10.40 -5.43
N ILE A 4 -9.21 -9.85 -4.34
CA ILE A 4 -10.32 -8.89 -4.41
C ILE A 4 -9.76 -7.48 -4.70
N PRO A 5 -10.00 -6.92 -5.90
CA PRO A 5 -9.64 -5.54 -6.20
C PRO A 5 -10.56 -4.58 -5.44
N LEU A 6 -9.96 -3.51 -4.91
CA LEU A 6 -10.63 -2.50 -4.10
C LEU A 6 -10.30 -1.12 -4.65
N GLU A 7 -11.26 -0.21 -4.60
CA GLU A 7 -11.09 1.19 -4.98
C GLU A 7 -11.39 2.12 -3.80
N ILE A 8 -10.81 3.31 -3.80
CA ILE A 8 -11.13 4.32 -2.79
C ILE A 8 -12.37 5.10 -3.26
N LYS A 9 -13.57 4.61 -2.91
CA LYS A 9 -14.84 5.24 -3.31
C LYS A 9 -15.35 6.23 -2.28
N ASP A 10 -15.31 5.87 -1.00
CA ASP A 10 -15.81 6.72 0.08
C ASP A 10 -14.91 6.61 1.33
N TRP A 11 -14.21 7.70 1.64
CA TRP A 11 -13.37 7.80 2.83
C TRP A 11 -14.16 7.70 4.13
N SER A 12 -15.45 8.06 4.14
CA SER A 12 -16.28 7.97 5.34
C SER A 12 -16.51 6.52 5.77
N GLN A 13 -16.40 5.57 4.85
CA GLN A 13 -16.62 4.14 5.12
C GLN A 13 -15.46 3.48 5.84
N VAL A 14 -14.24 4.04 5.77
CA VAL A 14 -13.01 3.40 6.29
C VAL A 14 -13.15 2.98 7.74
N GLU A 15 -13.65 3.84 8.62
CA GLU A 15 -13.80 3.50 10.05
C GLU A 15 -15.12 2.79 10.39
N GLN A 16 -16.00 2.58 9.39
CA GLN A 16 -17.33 1.99 9.59
C GLN A 16 -17.35 0.46 9.39
N ASN A 17 -16.23 -0.14 9.03
CA ASN A 17 -16.12 -1.59 8.79
C ASN A 17 -14.81 -2.17 9.33
N PRO A 18 -14.75 -3.48 9.63
CA PRO A 18 -13.58 -4.09 10.26
C PRO A 18 -12.36 -4.22 9.34
N PHE A 19 -12.50 -3.96 8.04
CA PHE A 19 -11.43 -4.10 7.05
C PHE A 19 -10.71 -2.79 6.75
N PHE A 20 -11.14 -1.68 7.34
CA PHE A 20 -10.69 -0.34 6.97
C PHE A 20 -10.87 -0.05 5.47
N CYS A 21 -11.92 -0.61 4.87
CA CYS A 21 -12.12 -0.57 3.43
C CYS A 21 -12.95 0.64 3.01
N PRO A 22 -12.48 1.47 2.06
CA PRO A 22 -13.23 2.59 1.50
C PRO A 22 -14.17 2.21 0.34
N ASP A 23 -14.31 0.92 0.03
CA ASP A 23 -15.19 0.40 -1.03
C ASP A 23 -16.40 -0.31 -0.41
N PRO A 24 -17.56 0.36 -0.24
CA PRO A 24 -18.73 -0.25 0.39
C PRO A 24 -19.27 -1.45 -0.40
N ASP A 25 -19.04 -1.50 -1.72
CA ASP A 25 -19.54 -2.57 -2.59
C ASP A 25 -18.78 -3.89 -2.41
N LYS A 26 -17.65 -3.88 -1.68
CA LYS A 26 -16.75 -5.02 -1.54
C LYS A 26 -16.72 -5.60 -0.13
N ILE A 27 -17.44 -4.99 0.82
CA ILE A 27 -17.44 -5.42 2.22
C ILE A 27 -17.95 -6.86 2.38
N ASP A 28 -19.04 -7.22 1.69
CA ASP A 28 -19.59 -8.58 1.77
C ASP A 28 -18.64 -9.63 1.18
N ALA A 29 -17.97 -9.31 0.06
CA ALA A 29 -16.98 -10.18 -0.54
C ALA A 29 -15.75 -10.38 0.36
N LEU A 30 -15.32 -9.33 1.08
CA LEU A 30 -14.25 -9.42 2.07
C LEU A 30 -14.68 -10.29 3.27
N ASP A 31 -15.91 -10.15 3.75
CA ASP A 31 -16.43 -10.98 4.85
C ASP A 31 -16.51 -12.46 4.45
N GLU A 32 -17.00 -12.76 3.24
CA GLU A 32 -17.04 -14.12 2.70
C GLU A 32 -15.63 -14.74 2.61
N LEU A 33 -14.67 -13.99 2.04
CA LEU A 33 -13.28 -14.42 1.95
C LEU A 33 -12.69 -14.73 3.34
N MET A 34 -12.90 -13.84 4.32
CA MET A 34 -12.36 -14.03 5.66
C MET A 34 -13.01 -15.20 6.41
N ARG A 35 -14.31 -15.47 6.18
CA ARG A 35 -14.98 -16.66 6.72
C ARG A 35 -14.42 -17.94 6.11
N ALA A 36 -14.16 -17.95 4.81
CA ALA A 36 -13.56 -19.09 4.12
C ALA A 36 -12.15 -19.38 4.67
N LEU A 37 -11.29 -18.37 4.73
CA LEU A 37 -9.92 -18.50 5.26
C LEU A 37 -9.92 -18.97 6.72
N LYS A 38 -10.84 -18.49 7.55
CA LYS A 38 -10.97 -18.95 8.95
C LYS A 38 -11.38 -20.42 9.03
N LYS A 39 -12.23 -20.89 8.13
CA LYS A 39 -12.65 -22.31 8.07
C LYS A 39 -11.52 -23.21 7.58
N GLU A 40 -10.73 -22.72 6.62
CA GLU A 40 -9.53 -23.40 6.11
C GLU A 40 -8.37 -23.33 7.09
N GLY A 41 -8.42 -22.37 8.02
CA GLY A 41 -7.37 -22.13 8.98
C GLY A 41 -6.14 -21.49 8.37
N ASP A 42 -6.30 -20.75 7.26
CA ASP A 42 -5.24 -20.11 6.49
C ASP A 42 -5.33 -18.57 6.58
N SER A 43 -4.46 -17.86 5.87
CA SER A 43 -4.41 -16.39 5.83
C SER A 43 -4.07 -15.89 4.43
N ILE A 44 -4.28 -14.60 4.20
CA ILE A 44 -4.03 -13.97 2.91
C ILE A 44 -3.28 -12.66 3.08
N GLY A 45 -2.60 -12.23 2.02
CA GLY A 45 -1.91 -10.93 1.98
C GLY A 45 -2.87 -9.78 1.73
N ALA A 46 -2.38 -8.56 1.94
CA ALA A 46 -3.14 -7.34 1.70
C ALA A 46 -2.25 -6.22 1.15
N LYS A 47 -2.86 -5.32 0.37
CA LYS A 47 -2.29 -4.02 0.02
C LYS A 47 -3.02 -2.96 0.84
N VAL A 48 -2.26 -2.10 1.52
CA VAL A 48 -2.79 -0.96 2.28
C VAL A 48 -2.32 0.31 1.60
N THR A 49 -3.24 1.27 1.42
CA THR A 49 -2.95 2.58 0.83
C THR A 49 -2.96 3.63 1.94
N VAL A 50 -1.92 4.45 1.97
CA VAL A 50 -1.79 5.60 2.87
C VAL A 50 -1.83 6.86 2.02
N VAL A 51 -2.67 7.83 2.42
CA VAL A 51 -2.82 9.10 1.73
C VAL A 51 -2.62 10.25 2.71
N ALA A 52 -1.68 11.15 2.40
CA ALA A 52 -1.50 12.39 3.15
C ALA A 52 -1.92 13.59 2.28
N SER A 53 -2.87 14.37 2.77
CA SER A 53 -3.39 15.58 2.12
C SER A 53 -2.94 16.85 2.83
N GLY A 54 -2.86 17.96 2.09
CA GLY A 54 -2.46 19.26 2.66
C GLY A 54 -0.97 19.36 2.99
N VAL A 55 -0.15 18.49 2.39
CA VAL A 55 1.30 18.52 2.57
C VAL A 55 1.86 19.71 1.75
N PRO A 56 2.58 20.65 2.36
CA PRO A 56 3.19 21.76 1.62
C PRO A 56 4.24 21.23 0.64
N ALA A 57 4.46 21.95 -0.47
CA ALA A 57 5.52 21.61 -1.41
C ALA A 57 6.92 21.89 -0.81
N GLY A 58 7.90 21.07 -1.17
CA GLY A 58 9.31 21.25 -0.79
C GLY A 58 9.78 20.51 0.47
N LEU A 59 8.97 19.63 1.06
CA LEU A 59 9.41 18.75 2.15
C LEU A 59 10.29 17.61 1.62
N GLY A 60 11.44 17.37 2.23
CA GLY A 60 12.41 16.34 1.88
C GLY A 60 13.83 16.90 1.75
N GLU A 61 14.85 16.07 1.99
CA GLU A 61 16.27 16.46 1.99
C GLU A 61 17.09 15.59 1.02
N PRO A 62 17.00 15.81 -0.31
CA PRO A 62 17.83 15.10 -1.27
C PRO A 62 19.34 15.35 -1.07
N VAL A 63 20.23 14.41 -1.39
CA VAL A 63 20.00 13.18 -2.17
C VAL A 63 19.76 11.93 -1.30
N PHE A 64 20.20 11.96 -0.03
CA PHE A 64 20.17 10.78 0.84
C PHE A 64 18.86 10.65 1.63
N ASP A 65 18.28 11.77 2.07
CA ASP A 65 17.10 11.82 2.93
C ASP A 65 15.89 12.35 2.14
N ARG A 66 15.68 11.75 0.96
CA ARG A 66 14.50 12.05 0.13
C ARG A 66 13.23 11.61 0.85
N LEU A 67 12.17 12.37 0.70
CA LEU A 67 10.90 12.11 1.38
C LEU A 67 10.33 10.70 1.06
N ASP A 68 10.45 10.26 -0.19
CA ASP A 68 10.03 8.92 -0.62
C ASP A 68 10.87 7.81 0.02
N ALA A 69 12.17 8.03 0.20
CA ALA A 69 13.07 7.10 0.86
C ALA A 69 12.73 6.94 2.34
N ASP A 70 12.45 8.04 3.05
CA ASP A 70 12.05 8.01 4.46
C ASP A 70 10.69 7.35 4.67
N ILE A 71 9.72 7.66 3.80
CA ILE A 71 8.41 7.00 3.82
C ILE A 71 8.59 5.50 3.56
N ALA A 72 9.39 5.11 2.56
CA ALA A 72 9.64 3.70 2.27
C ALA A 72 10.32 2.98 3.43
N HIS A 73 11.31 3.60 4.06
CA HIS A 73 11.97 3.07 5.25
C HIS A 73 10.98 2.88 6.41
N ALA A 74 10.19 3.91 6.72
CA ALA A 74 9.20 3.85 7.79
C ALA A 74 8.14 2.77 7.55
N LEU A 75 7.57 2.71 6.34
CA LEU A 75 6.55 1.71 5.99
C LEU A 75 7.12 0.28 5.98
N MET A 76 8.33 0.09 5.44
CA MET A 76 8.99 -1.22 5.42
C MET A 76 9.38 -1.71 6.82
N SER A 77 9.48 -0.80 7.81
CA SER A 77 9.75 -1.18 9.21
C SER A 77 8.57 -1.92 9.87
N ILE A 78 7.36 -1.83 9.31
CA ILE A 78 6.18 -2.53 9.81
C ILE A 78 6.32 -4.03 9.51
N ASN A 79 6.13 -4.85 10.54
CA ASN A 79 6.21 -6.30 10.38
C ASN A 79 5.20 -6.78 9.32
N ALA A 80 5.61 -7.78 8.54
CA ALA A 80 4.91 -8.35 7.39
C ALA A 80 4.92 -7.50 6.11
N VAL A 81 5.35 -6.24 6.12
CA VAL A 81 5.53 -5.47 4.88
C VAL A 81 6.68 -6.06 4.05
N LYS A 82 6.41 -6.33 2.78
CA LYS A 82 7.36 -6.92 1.81
C LYS A 82 7.65 -6.03 0.61
N GLY A 83 6.89 -4.96 0.42
CA GLY A 83 7.06 -4.00 -0.67
C GLY A 83 6.39 -2.68 -0.32
N VAL A 84 6.98 -1.59 -0.79
CA VAL A 84 6.43 -0.23 -0.70
C VAL A 84 6.46 0.39 -2.09
N GLU A 85 5.39 1.09 -2.43
CA GLU A 85 5.16 1.80 -3.68
C GLU A 85 4.80 3.25 -3.37
N ILE A 86 5.22 4.19 -4.22
CA ILE A 86 4.80 5.60 -4.18
C ILE A 86 4.09 5.91 -5.50
N GLY A 87 2.96 6.62 -5.43
CA GLY A 87 2.16 6.97 -6.61
C GLY A 87 1.68 5.74 -7.36
N ASP A 88 1.89 5.72 -8.68
CA ASP A 88 1.58 4.58 -9.55
C ASP A 88 2.41 3.32 -9.22
N GLY A 89 3.43 3.44 -8.37
CA GLY A 89 4.11 2.28 -7.81
C GLY A 89 4.84 1.44 -8.85
N PHE A 90 4.62 0.12 -8.84
CA PHE A 90 5.21 -0.75 -9.85
C PHE A 90 4.54 -0.67 -11.22
N ASP A 91 3.35 -0.07 -11.35
CA ASP A 91 2.67 0.05 -12.65
C ASP A 91 3.42 0.98 -13.60
N VAL A 92 4.30 1.85 -13.07
CA VAL A 92 5.18 2.74 -13.86
C VAL A 92 6.07 1.98 -14.85
N VAL A 93 6.38 0.70 -14.61
CA VAL A 93 7.24 -0.10 -15.51
C VAL A 93 6.61 -0.32 -16.88
N ALA A 94 5.29 -0.22 -16.98
CA ALA A 94 4.54 -0.37 -18.22
C ALA A 94 4.36 0.96 -18.98
N LEU A 95 4.76 2.09 -18.39
CA LEU A 95 4.48 3.43 -18.91
C LEU A 95 5.68 4.04 -19.63
N ARG A 96 5.41 4.82 -20.68
CA ARG A 96 6.40 5.72 -21.29
C ARG A 96 6.50 7.00 -20.47
N GLY A 97 7.64 7.70 -20.54
CA GLY A 97 7.82 8.99 -19.88
C GLY A 97 6.75 10.04 -20.26
N SER A 98 6.25 10.01 -21.50
CA SER A 98 5.15 10.89 -21.94
C SER A 98 3.78 10.55 -21.33
N GLN A 99 3.62 9.36 -20.77
CA GLN A 99 2.40 8.88 -20.12
C GLN A 99 2.48 9.05 -18.60
N ASN A 100 3.67 8.89 -18.01
CA ASN A 100 3.87 8.96 -16.55
C ASN A 100 4.20 10.39 -16.05
N ARG A 101 4.54 11.32 -16.95
CA ARG A 101 4.90 12.69 -16.56
C ARG A 101 3.67 13.44 -16.08
N ASP A 102 3.71 13.91 -14.85
CA ASP A 102 2.72 14.85 -14.32
C ASP A 102 2.90 16.24 -14.93
N GLU A 103 1.96 16.64 -15.79
CA GLU A 103 1.97 17.97 -16.41
C GLU A 103 1.44 19.03 -15.44
N ILE A 104 2.03 20.23 -15.49
CA ILE A 104 1.68 21.35 -14.60
C ILE A 104 1.18 22.53 -15.41
N THR A 105 0.06 23.11 -14.99
CA THR A 105 -0.51 24.35 -15.53
C THR A 105 -0.57 25.42 -14.43
N LYS A 106 -1.10 26.60 -14.75
CA LYS A 106 -1.32 27.66 -13.75
C LYS A 106 -2.28 27.25 -12.64
N ASP A 107 -3.17 26.30 -12.93
CA ASP A 107 -4.16 25.78 -11.98
C ASP A 107 -3.62 24.58 -11.17
N GLY A 108 -2.37 24.16 -11.43
CA GLY A 108 -1.70 23.06 -10.75
C GLY A 108 -1.44 21.84 -11.64
N PHE A 109 -1.03 20.75 -10.99
CA PHE A 109 -0.77 19.47 -11.66
C PHE A 109 -2.06 18.86 -12.23
N GLN A 110 -1.96 18.28 -13.43
CA GLN A 110 -3.08 17.66 -14.14
C GLN A 110 -3.27 16.17 -13.80
N SER A 111 -2.26 15.55 -13.20
CA SER A 111 -2.23 14.15 -12.77
C SER A 111 -1.32 13.99 -11.55
N ASN A 112 -1.35 12.84 -10.88
CA ASN A 112 -0.52 12.56 -9.70
C ASN A 112 0.15 11.17 -9.77
N HIS A 113 0.73 10.84 -10.92
CA HIS A 113 1.45 9.59 -11.15
C HIS A 113 2.64 9.44 -10.18
N ALA A 114 3.29 10.55 -9.84
CA ALA A 114 4.40 10.59 -8.89
C ALA A 114 3.97 10.42 -7.41
N GLY A 115 2.67 10.34 -7.12
CA GLY A 115 2.19 10.15 -5.75
C GLY A 115 2.59 11.26 -4.79
N GLY A 116 2.61 12.50 -5.27
CA GLY A 116 2.88 13.70 -4.48
C GLY A 116 4.36 13.96 -4.17
N ILE A 117 5.29 13.17 -4.72
CA ILE A 117 6.73 13.32 -4.49
C ILE A 117 7.47 13.37 -5.83
N LEU A 118 8.13 14.50 -6.12
CA LEU A 118 8.89 14.72 -7.35
C LEU A 118 10.35 15.02 -6.98
N GLY A 119 11.28 14.25 -7.53
CA GLY A 119 12.72 14.46 -7.25
C GLY A 119 13.11 14.29 -5.78
N GLY A 120 12.29 13.58 -4.98
CA GLY A 120 12.51 13.37 -3.56
C GLY A 120 11.94 14.44 -2.63
N ILE A 121 11.19 15.42 -3.16
CA ILE A 121 10.48 16.44 -2.38
C ILE A 121 8.97 16.42 -2.65
N SER A 122 8.18 16.84 -1.67
CA SER A 122 6.72 16.96 -1.85
C SER A 122 6.37 17.98 -2.95
N SER A 123 5.39 17.65 -3.80
CA SER A 123 4.93 18.52 -4.89
C SER A 123 3.78 19.45 -4.49
N GLY A 124 3.21 19.25 -3.29
CA GLY A 124 1.96 19.91 -2.85
C GLY A 124 0.69 19.12 -3.20
N GLN A 125 0.81 18.07 -4.01
CA GLN A 125 -0.29 17.12 -4.25
C GLN A 125 -0.44 16.15 -3.07
N LYS A 126 -1.49 15.32 -3.09
CA LYS A 126 -1.63 14.23 -2.12
C LYS A 126 -0.45 13.28 -2.24
N ILE A 127 0.20 12.99 -1.12
CA ILE A 127 1.18 11.92 -1.06
C ILE A 127 0.42 10.60 -1.01
N ILE A 128 0.73 9.69 -1.91
CA ILE A 128 0.10 8.37 -2.02
C ILE A 128 1.20 7.32 -1.91
N ALA A 129 1.09 6.48 -0.89
CA ALA A 129 1.98 5.34 -0.70
C ALA A 129 1.16 4.06 -0.53
N HIS A 130 1.69 2.95 -1.03
CA HIS A 130 1.13 1.63 -0.80
C HIS A 130 2.14 0.73 -0.12
N MET A 131 1.65 -0.17 0.73
CA MET A 131 2.46 -1.23 1.33
C MET A 131 1.80 -2.59 1.11
N ALA A 132 2.61 -3.58 0.73
CA ALA A 132 2.18 -4.96 0.55
C ALA A 132 2.51 -5.77 1.81
N LEU A 133 1.48 -6.28 2.49
CA LEU A 133 1.61 -7.16 3.64
C LEU A 133 1.52 -8.62 3.18
N LYS A 134 2.50 -9.43 3.58
CA LYS A 134 2.45 -10.88 3.36
C LYS A 134 1.33 -11.54 4.20
N PRO A 135 0.83 -12.72 3.79
CA PRO A 135 0.03 -13.56 4.68
C PRO A 135 0.73 -13.82 6.02
N THR A 136 -0.04 -13.83 7.10
CA THR A 136 0.47 -14.12 8.45
C THR A 136 0.85 -15.59 8.53
N SER A 137 2.03 -15.90 9.07
CA SER A 137 2.49 -17.29 9.17
C SER A 137 1.85 -18.06 10.35
N SER A 138 1.10 -17.37 11.21
CA SER A 138 0.35 -17.94 12.33
C SER A 138 -1.00 -18.48 11.86
N ILE A 139 -0.96 -19.60 11.15
CA ILE A 139 -2.12 -20.32 10.61
C ILE A 139 -2.25 -21.69 11.29
N THR A 140 -3.45 -22.29 11.26
CA THR A 140 -3.66 -23.63 11.84
C THR A 140 -3.30 -24.76 10.89
N VAL A 141 -3.07 -24.45 9.60
CA VAL A 141 -2.56 -25.41 8.62
C VAL A 141 -1.15 -25.86 9.04
N PRO A 142 -0.90 -27.17 9.23
CA PRO A 142 0.41 -27.67 9.60
C PRO A 142 1.46 -27.37 8.52
N GLY A 143 2.63 -26.91 8.96
CA GLY A 143 3.77 -26.63 8.09
C GLY A 143 5.03 -27.32 8.57
N ARG A 144 5.96 -27.61 7.65
CA ARG A 144 7.28 -28.11 8.03
C ARG A 144 8.11 -26.99 8.61
N THR A 145 8.70 -27.23 9.76
CA THR A 145 9.64 -26.30 10.37
C THR A 145 10.75 -27.04 11.09
N ILE A 146 11.63 -26.30 11.75
CA ILE A 146 12.69 -26.82 12.59
C ILE A 146 12.53 -26.27 14.00
N ASN A 147 12.83 -27.09 15.00
CA ASN A 147 12.95 -26.62 16.38
C ASN A 147 14.35 -26.08 16.66
N ARG A 148 14.59 -25.62 17.90
CA ARG A 148 15.90 -25.10 18.35
C ARG A 148 17.06 -26.11 18.25
N PHE A 149 16.77 -27.40 18.05
CA PHE A 149 17.75 -28.47 17.87
C PHE A 149 17.90 -28.91 16.40
N TRP A 150 17.42 -28.11 15.44
CA TRP A 150 17.51 -28.37 14.00
C TRP A 150 16.81 -29.67 13.54
N ARG A 151 15.91 -30.21 14.36
CA ARG A 151 15.12 -31.39 14.00
C ARG A 151 13.84 -30.95 13.29
N ARG A 152 13.46 -31.70 12.25
CA ARG A 152 12.21 -31.49 11.51
C ARG A 152 11.03 -31.75 12.43
N SER A 153 10.04 -30.86 12.35
CA SER A 153 8.73 -30.93 12.99
C SER A 153 7.63 -30.76 11.95
#